data_AF-A0A1J4XG69-F1
#
_entry.id   AF-A0A1J4XG69-F1
#
_cell.length_a   1.000
_cell.length_b   1.000
_cell.length_c   1.000
_cell.angle_alpha   90.00
_cell.angle_beta   90.00
_cell.angle_gamma   90.00
#
_symmetry.space_group_name_H-M   'P 1'
#
loop_
_entity.id
_entity.type
_entity.pdbx_description
1 polymer ?
#
loop_
_entity_poly.entity_id
_entity_poly.type
_entity_poly.pdbx_seq_one_letter_code
_entity_poly.pdbx_strand_id
1 'polypeptide(L)'
;MVRIENETFVSFKIKVRMNERIKKTLMMRMLYWIWSFLYYVGLILVAGTVVGSVAFVLLGPIFVDDYTFLGLLKKGAWIGFRYAGVWAGGVAIVLCCMKANKKCCVGKS
;
A
#
# COMPACT_ATOMS: atom_id res chain seq x y z
N MET A 1 26.04 29.99 40.32
CA MET A 1 26.12 28.67 39.64
C MET A 1 24.75 28.04 39.38
N VAL A 2 23.83 28.00 40.35
CA VAL A 2 22.50 27.36 40.22
C VAL A 2 21.66 27.80 39.01
N ARG A 3 21.76 29.06 38.58
CA ARG A 3 20.97 29.59 37.45
C ARG A 3 21.38 29.00 36.08
N ILE A 4 22.65 28.64 35.89
CA ILE A 4 23.14 28.13 34.59
C ILE A 4 22.78 26.65 34.42
N GLU A 5 22.73 25.88 35.50
CA GLU A 5 22.34 24.46 35.49
C GLU A 5 20.84 24.27 35.21
N ASN A 6 20.02 25.26 35.56
CA ASN A 6 18.58 25.22 35.32
C ASN A 6 18.24 25.46 33.83
N GLU A 7 18.95 26.38 33.17
CA GLU A 7 18.76 26.69 31.74
C GLU A 7 19.11 25.49 30.83
N THR A 8 20.19 24.76 31.16
CA THR A 8 20.60 23.57 30.39
C THR A 8 19.63 22.41 30.59
N PHE A 9 19.11 22.23 31.80
CA PHE A 9 18.11 21.19 32.10
C PHE A 9 16.77 21.44 31.38
N VAL A 10 16.32 22.70 31.34
CA VAL A 10 15.10 23.08 30.62
C VAL A 10 15.27 22.87 29.11
N SER A 11 16.40 23.27 28.53
CA SER A 11 16.71 23.06 27.11
C SER A 11 16.74 21.58 26.72
N PHE A 12 17.34 20.72 27.56
CA PHE A 12 17.37 19.28 27.35
C PHE A 12 15.97 18.65 27.41
N LYS A 13 15.16 19.03 28.40
CA LYS A 13 13.78 18.52 28.55
C LYS A 13 12.87 18.96 27.41
N ILE A 14 13.06 20.17 26.86
CA ILE A 14 12.35 20.65 25.66
C ILE A 14 12.76 19.81 24.45
N LYS A 15 14.06 19.56 24.26
CA LYS A 15 14.56 18.80 23.10
C LYS A 15 14.08 17.34 23.10
N VAL A 16 14.05 16.70 24.27
CA VAL A 16 13.50 15.35 24.44
C VAL A 16 12.00 15.31 24.14
N ARG A 17 11.21 16.25 24.68
CA ARG A 17 9.76 16.33 24.37
C ARG A 17 9.48 16.64 22.90
N MET A 18 10.33 17.45 22.27
CA MET A 18 10.17 17.80 20.85
C MET A 18 10.46 16.58 19.96
N ASN A 19 11.48 15.78 20.29
CA ASN A 19 11.83 14.56 19.55
C ASN A 19 10.72 13.49 19.62
N GLU A 20 10.08 13.33 20.78
CA GLU A 20 8.92 12.44 20.97
C GLU A 20 7.70 12.87 20.12
N ARG A 21 7.41 14.17 20.05
CA ARG A 21 6.32 14.66 19.18
C ARG A 21 6.61 14.49 17.70
N ILE A 22 7.85 14.75 17.28
CA ILE A 22 8.28 14.56 15.89
C ILE A 22 8.16 13.08 15.50
N LYS A 23 8.62 12.15 16.37
CA LYS A 23 8.46 10.70 16.16
C LYS A 23 7.00 10.29 15.95
N LYS A 24 6.07 10.75 16.79
CA LYS A 24 4.64 10.42 16.66
C LYS A 24 4.05 10.93 15.34
N THR A 25 4.39 12.15 14.92
CA THR A 25 3.91 12.70 13.64
C THR A 25 4.49 11.97 12.43
N LEU A 26 5.76 11.55 12.49
CA LEU A 26 6.41 10.79 11.42
C LEU A 26 5.84 9.36 11.33
N MET A 27 5.62 8.68 12.46
CA MET A 27 5.00 7.34 12.47
C MET A 27 3.61 7.35 11.84
N MET A 28 2.74 8.29 12.24
CA MET A 28 1.40 8.39 11.66
C MET A 28 1.44 8.65 10.15
N ARG A 29 2.39 9.46 9.69
CA ARG A 29 2.58 9.73 8.26
C ARG A 29 3.09 8.49 7.51
N MET A 30 4.03 7.73 8.09
CA MET A 30 4.49 6.45 7.53
C MET A 30 3.37 5.41 7.45
N LEU A 31 2.60 5.25 8.53
CA LEU A 31 1.44 4.35 8.59
C LEU A 31 0.42 4.69 7.51
N TYR A 32 0.10 5.97 7.30
CA TYR A 32 -0.83 6.39 6.25
C TYR A 32 -0.36 6.01 4.83
N TRP A 33 0.95 6.10 4.59
CA TRP A 33 1.56 5.72 3.31
C TRP A 33 1.58 4.21 3.09
N ILE A 34 1.93 3.45 4.13
CA ILE A 34 1.87 1.98 4.11
C ILE A 34 0.43 1.52 3.88
N TRP A 35 -0.55 2.16 4.53
CA TRP A 35 -1.96 1.83 4.34
C TRP A 35 -2.45 2.15 2.93
N SER A 36 -2.02 3.29 2.38
CA SER A 36 -2.31 3.63 0.97
C SER A 36 -1.70 2.62 0.01
N PHE A 37 -0.46 2.16 0.25
CA PHE A 37 0.19 1.13 -0.56
C PHE A 37 -0.59 -0.19 -0.51
N LEU A 38 -0.95 -0.66 0.70
CA LEU A 38 -1.73 -1.87 0.89
C LEU A 38 -3.09 -1.80 0.16
N TYR A 39 -3.73 -0.64 0.18
CA TYR A 39 -4.99 -0.41 -0.52
C TYR A 39 -4.85 -0.57 -2.04
N TYR A 40 -3.80 0.01 -2.65
CA TYR A 40 -3.55 -0.15 -4.09
C TYR A 40 -3.19 -1.60 -4.46
N VAL A 41 -2.37 -2.27 -3.65
CA VAL A 41 -2.04 -3.70 -3.86
C VAL A 41 -3.30 -4.55 -3.80
N GLY A 42 -4.17 -4.31 -2.82
CA GLY A 42 -5.46 -5.00 -2.69
C GLY A 42 -6.35 -4.81 -3.91
N LEU A 43 -6.48 -3.59 -4.43
CA LEU A 43 -7.26 -3.32 -5.63
C LEU A 43 -6.73 -4.07 -6.86
N ILE A 44 -5.41 -4.11 -7.05
CA ILE A 44 -4.79 -4.80 -8.19
C ILE A 44 -5.00 -6.31 -8.09
N LEU A 45 -4.87 -6.87 -6.88
CA LEU A 45 -5.13 -8.30 -6.65
C LEU A 45 -6.59 -8.65 -6.91
N VAL A 46 -7.54 -7.83 -6.46
CA VAL A 46 -8.97 -8.03 -6.71
C VAL A 46 -9.29 -7.91 -8.20
N ALA A 47 -8.73 -6.92 -8.88
CA ALA A 47 -8.91 -6.79 -10.34
C ALA A 47 -8.33 -8.03 -11.06
N GLY A 48 -7.15 -8.49 -10.66
CA GLY A 48 -6.51 -9.68 -11.22
C GLY A 48 -7.29 -10.97 -11.00
N THR A 49 -7.86 -11.16 -9.81
CA THR A 49 -8.70 -12.34 -9.53
C THR A 49 -9.98 -12.34 -10.32
N VAL A 50 -10.63 -11.18 -10.48
CA VAL A 50 -11.86 -11.03 -11.29
C VAL A 50 -11.55 -11.26 -12.76
N VAL A 51 -10.47 -10.68 -13.30
CA VAL A 51 -10.09 -10.90 -14.70
C VAL A 51 -9.71 -12.36 -14.93
N GLY A 52 -8.94 -12.97 -14.02
CA GLY A 52 -8.55 -14.37 -14.10
C GLY A 52 -9.72 -15.34 -14.00
N SER A 53 -10.69 -15.08 -13.12
CA SER A 53 -11.89 -15.92 -13.00
C SER A 53 -12.76 -15.83 -14.26
N VAL A 54 -12.99 -14.62 -14.77
CA VAL A 54 -13.78 -14.40 -16.00
C VAL A 54 -13.10 -15.05 -17.21
N ALA A 55 -11.78 -14.89 -17.37
CA ALA A 55 -11.04 -15.50 -18.46
C ALA A 55 -11.12 -17.03 -18.44
N PHE A 56 -10.98 -17.65 -17.26
CA PHE A 56 -11.06 -19.11 -17.12
C PHE A 56 -12.49 -19.64 -17.27
N VAL A 57 -13.51 -18.89 -16.86
CA VAL A 57 -14.92 -19.28 -17.07
C VAL A 57 -15.31 -19.19 -18.55
N LEU A 58 -14.78 -18.21 -19.29
CA LEU A 58 -15.05 -18.06 -20.73
C LEU A 58 -14.26 -19.06 -21.58
N LEU A 59 -12.98 -19.29 -21.28
CA LEU A 59 -12.10 -20.15 -22.07
C LEU A 59 -12.14 -21.62 -21.64
N GLY A 60 -12.46 -21.90 -20.38
CA GLY A 60 -12.52 -23.25 -19.83
C GLY A 60 -13.48 -24.20 -20.55
N PRO A 61 -14.75 -23.82 -20.84
CA PRO A 61 -15.68 -24.70 -21.56
C PRO A 61 -15.33 -24.88 -23.04
N ILE A 62 -14.47 -24.03 -23.62
CA ILE A 62 -14.01 -24.16 -25.01
C ILE A 62 -12.88 -25.20 -25.12
N PHE A 63 -12.08 -25.34 -24.07
CA PHE A 63 -10.84 -26.12 -24.13
C PHE A 63 -10.96 -27.54 -23.60
N VAL A 64 -11.94 -27.87 -22.76
CA VAL A 64 -12.12 -29.25 -22.24
C VAL A 64 -13.55 -29.45 -21.73
N ASP A 65 -14.04 -30.65 -22.00
CA ASP A 65 -15.43 -31.09 -21.84
C ASP A 65 -15.86 -31.42 -20.39
N ASP A 66 -14.96 -31.85 -19.51
CA ASP A 66 -15.31 -32.37 -18.17
C ASP A 66 -14.85 -31.46 -17.02
N TYR A 67 -15.44 -30.27 -16.94
CA TYR A 67 -15.12 -29.39 -15.83
C TYR A 67 -16.30 -28.90 -15.01
N THR A 68 -16.12 -28.95 -13.70
CA THR A 68 -17.02 -28.30 -12.75
C THR A 68 -16.75 -26.80 -12.71
N PHE A 69 -17.81 -25.99 -12.82
CA PHE A 69 -17.75 -24.51 -12.80
C PHE A 69 -16.96 -23.96 -11.59
N LEU A 70 -17.12 -24.59 -10.42
CA LEU A 70 -16.36 -24.26 -9.21
C LEU A 70 -14.85 -24.46 -9.34
N GLY A 71 -14.43 -25.50 -10.07
CA GLY A 71 -13.02 -25.82 -10.30
C GLY A 71 -12.32 -24.79 -11.19
N LEU A 72 -13.01 -24.31 -12.23
CA LEU A 72 -12.52 -23.25 -13.12
C LEU A 72 -12.38 -21.92 -12.38
N LEU A 73 -13.40 -21.56 -11.60
CA LEU A 73 -13.37 -20.36 -10.77
C LEU A 73 -12.19 -20.37 -9.79
N LYS A 74 -11.98 -21.49 -9.09
CA LYS A 74 -10.87 -21.64 -8.14
C LYS A 74 -9.50 -21.56 -8.83
N LYS A 75 -9.34 -22.22 -9.98
CA LYS A 75 -8.09 -22.16 -10.77
C LYS A 75 -7.83 -20.77 -11.35
N GLY A 76 -8.84 -20.15 -11.94
CA GLY A 76 -8.76 -18.80 -12.52
C GLY A 76 -8.47 -17.73 -11.48
N ALA A 77 -9.13 -17.80 -10.32
CA ALA A 77 -8.84 -16.90 -9.19
C ALA A 77 -7.40 -17.08 -8.68
N TRP A 78 -6.91 -18.31 -8.56
CA TRP A 78 -5.55 -18.58 -8.09
C TRP A 78 -4.48 -18.07 -9.07
N ILE A 79 -4.64 -18.34 -10.37
CA ILE A 79 -3.73 -17.84 -11.41
C ILE A 79 -3.79 -16.31 -11.49
N GLY A 80 -4.99 -15.74 -11.48
CA GLY A 80 -5.22 -14.29 -11.55
C GLY A 80 -4.58 -13.56 -10.37
N PHE A 81 -4.75 -14.09 -9.16
CA PHE A 81 -4.10 -13.55 -7.95
C PHE A 81 -2.57 -13.59 -8.06
N ARG A 82 -2.01 -14.71 -8.52
CA ARG A 82 -0.56 -14.91 -8.58
C ARG A 82 0.08 -14.02 -9.63
N TYR A 83 -0.55 -13.86 -10.79
CA TYR A 83 -0.05 -12.99 -11.86
C TYR A 83 -0.19 -11.51 -11.48
N ALA A 84 -1.33 -11.12 -10.92
CA ALA A 84 -1.53 -9.75 -10.44
C ALA A 84 -0.59 -9.41 -9.29
N GLY A 85 -0.26 -10.36 -8.41
CA GLY A 85 0.67 -10.17 -7.30
C GLY A 85 2.09 -9.78 -7.74
N VAL A 86 2.59 -10.33 -8.86
CA VAL A 86 3.91 -9.97 -9.42
C VAL A 86 3.96 -8.49 -9.82
N TRP A 87 2.87 -7.97 -10.36
CA TRP A 87 2.79 -6.59 -10.83
C TRP A 87 2.27 -5.61 -9.77
N ALA A 88 1.59 -6.10 -8.73
CA ALA A 88 0.95 -5.29 -7.71
C ALA A 88 1.94 -4.42 -6.93
N GLY A 89 3.11 -4.96 -6.57
CA GLY A 89 4.13 -4.20 -5.84
C GLY A 89 4.67 -3.02 -6.66
N GLY A 90 5.03 -3.25 -7.92
CA GLY A 90 5.59 -2.21 -8.80
C GLY A 90 4.59 -1.10 -9.10
N VAL A 91 3.35 -1.46 -9.47
CA VAL A 91 2.31 -0.48 -9.80
C VAL A 91 1.88 0.31 -8.56
N ALA A 92 1.81 -0.32 -7.38
CA ALA A 92 1.47 0.38 -6.15
C ALA A 92 2.55 1.39 -5.74
N ILE A 93 3.85 1.11 -5.95
CA ILE A 93 4.93 2.10 -5.74
C ILE A 93 4.79 3.29 -6.68
N VAL A 94 4.53 3.06 -7.97
CA VAL A 94 4.38 4.14 -8.97
C VAL A 94 3.19 5.03 -8.63
N LEU A 95 2.03 4.45 -8.30
CA LEU A 95 0.84 5.21 -7.90
C LEU A 95 1.06 6.03 -6.63
N CYS A 96 1.78 5.44 -5.66
CA CYS A 96 2.24 6.13 -4.46
C CYS A 96 3.14 7.34 -4.81
N CYS A 97 4.16 7.16 -5.65
CA CYS A 97 5.05 8.24 -6.10
C CYS A 97 4.29 9.33 -6.89
N MET A 98 3.37 8.96 -7.78
CA MET A 98 2.52 9.93 -8.49
C MET A 98 1.65 10.75 -7.53
N LYS A 99 1.10 10.11 -6.48
CA LYS A 99 0.30 10.80 -5.46
C LYS A 99 1.13 11.75 -4.58
N ALA A 100 2.39 11.41 -4.28
CA ALA A 100 3.33 12.34 -3.65
C ALA A 100 3.58 13.57 -4.53
N ASN A 101 3.88 13.36 -5.81
CA ASN A 101 4.19 14.45 -6.74
C ASN A 101 3.01 15.41 -6.92
N LYS A 102 1.78 14.90 -7.02
CA LYS A 102 0.58 15.75 -7.09
C LYS A 102 0.43 16.65 -5.86
N LYS A 103 0.71 16.15 -4.65
CA LYS A 103 0.66 16.97 -3.43
C LYS A 103 1.78 18.01 -3.35
N CYS A 104 2.95 17.71 -3.91
CA CYS A 104 4.07 18.65 -3.98
C CYS A 104 3.79 19.80 -4.96
N CYS A 105 3.18 19.49 -6.11
CA CYS A 105 2.89 20.49 -7.14
C CYS A 105 1.61 21.31 -6.90
N VAL A 106 0.64 20.81 -6.12
CA VAL A 106 -0.58 21.56 -5.76
C VAL A 106 -0.31 22.68 -4.71
N GLY A 107 0.88 22.72 -4.12
CA GLY A 107 1.34 23.87 -3.30
C GLY A 107 1.92 25.04 -4.09
N LYS A 108 1.90 24.98 -5.43
CA LYS A 108 2.32 26.06 -6.33
C LYS A 108 1.23 26.31 -7.38
N SER A 109 0.12 26.92 -6.99
CA SER A 109 -0.78 27.65 -7.88
C SER A 109 -1.52 28.70 -7.05
#